data_AF-T1JAY8-F1
#
_entry.id   AF-T1JAY8-F1
#
_cell.length_a   1.000
_cell.length_b   1.000
_cell.length_c   1.000
_cell.angle_alpha   90.00
_cell.angle_beta   90.00
_cell.angle_gamma   90.00
#
_symmetry.space_group_name_H-M   'P 1'
#
loop_
_entity.id
_entity.type
_entity.pdbx_description
1 polymer ?
#
loop_
_entity_poly.entity_id
_entity_poly.type
_entity_poly.pdbx_seq_one_letter_code
_entity_poly.pdbx_strand_id
1 'polypeptide(L)'
;MSEPIDEDETLDPRIQIELEKLNTCADEINKLEKQFEDANSLFHTTFTLYSHKLKRLNKQISKSCIEKARPYYVAKELAKLAQIETQKAAVKFQRSVTAHESAKEAYTTAEKRFLNKQREFEFNPALQEMLNRIIIEVSETERKKASCEKEHERKAAEFVLPYFALKGTYLKELEVLKQRIEQLQITINEAKRNYAESLRNLEIISEEIHSCRLVRHPREPGVGAEKETLSQEMMDHVDGLVKNFKLQ
;
A
#
# COMPACT_ATOMS: atom_id res chain seq x y z
N MET A 1 -46.79 -37.45 42.51
CA MET A 1 -46.71 -36.14 41.82
C MET A 1 -45.30 -36.06 41.29
N SER A 2 -45.13 -36.28 40.00
CA SER A 2 -43.86 -36.14 39.30
C SER A 2 -44.10 -35.04 38.28
N GLU A 3 -43.55 -33.85 38.53
CA GLU A 3 -43.59 -32.76 37.56
C GLU A 3 -42.90 -33.21 36.28
N PRO A 4 -43.44 -32.85 35.09
CA PRO A 4 -42.77 -33.17 33.84
C PRO A 4 -41.51 -32.29 33.78
N ILE A 5 -40.35 -32.94 33.77
CA ILE A 5 -39.11 -32.30 33.36
C ILE A 5 -39.32 -31.98 31.87
N ASP A 6 -39.38 -30.70 31.51
CA ASP A 6 -39.50 -30.24 30.13
C ASP A 6 -38.31 -30.79 29.31
N GLU A 7 -38.49 -31.95 28.69
CA GLU A 7 -37.52 -32.65 27.83
C GLU A 7 -37.36 -32.01 26.43
N ASP A 8 -37.80 -30.77 26.24
CA ASP A 8 -37.77 -30.09 24.93
C ASP A 8 -36.68 -29.00 24.83
N GLU A 9 -35.56 -29.18 25.54
CA GLU A 9 -34.38 -28.35 25.41
C GLU A 9 -33.51 -28.79 24.21
N THR A 10 -34.14 -28.80 23.02
CA THR A 10 -33.39 -28.90 21.76
C THR A 10 -32.44 -27.70 21.66
N LEU A 11 -31.13 -27.95 21.53
CA LEU A 11 -30.13 -26.89 21.34
C LEU A 11 -30.57 -26.02 20.16
N ASP A 12 -30.63 -24.69 20.35
CA ASP A 12 -31.00 -23.77 19.27
C ASP A 12 -30.06 -24.01 18.08
N PRO A 13 -30.59 -24.40 16.90
CA PRO A 13 -29.77 -24.76 15.74
C PRO A 13 -28.87 -23.61 15.28
N ARG A 14 -29.19 -22.35 15.65
CA ARG A 14 -28.34 -21.18 15.40
C ARG A 14 -27.01 -21.23 16.16
N ILE A 15 -26.99 -21.81 17.36
CA ILE A 15 -25.75 -21.99 18.15
C ILE A 15 -24.79 -22.90 17.40
N GLN A 16 -25.29 -24.01 16.86
CA GLN A 16 -24.46 -24.96 16.13
C GLN A 16 -23.86 -24.33 14.87
N ILE A 17 -24.64 -23.54 14.12
CA ILE A 17 -24.17 -22.81 12.94
C ILE A 17 -23.03 -21.83 13.30
N GLU A 18 -23.20 -21.03 14.36
CA GLU A 18 -22.16 -20.06 14.74
C GLU A 18 -20.91 -20.74 15.32
N LEU A 19 -21.04 -21.88 16.01
CA LEU A 19 -19.89 -22.67 16.46
C LEU A 19 -19.11 -23.29 15.29
N GLU A 20 -19.81 -23.80 14.26
CA GLU A 20 -19.18 -24.29 13.04
C GLU A 20 -18.44 -23.17 12.29
N LYS A 21 -19.02 -21.97 12.24
CA LYS A 21 -18.35 -20.77 11.70
C LYS A 21 -17.10 -20.40 12.50
N LEU A 22 -17.15 -20.44 13.84
CA LEU A 22 -16.00 -20.15 14.68
C LEU A 22 -14.86 -21.14 14.47
N ASN A 23 -15.16 -22.44 14.41
CA ASN A 23 -14.15 -23.47 14.12
C ASN A 23 -13.52 -23.24 12.75
N THR A 24 -14.33 -22.96 11.73
CA THR A 24 -13.84 -22.66 10.38
C THR A 24 -12.95 -21.41 10.36
N CYS A 25 -13.37 -20.33 11.01
CA CYS A 25 -12.59 -19.09 11.10
C CYS A 25 -11.29 -19.30 11.89
N ALA A 26 -11.30 -20.10 12.96
CA ALA A 26 -10.11 -20.40 13.74
C ALA A 26 -9.07 -21.19 12.93
N ASP A 27 -9.51 -22.21 12.18
CA ASP A 27 -8.66 -22.97 11.26
C ASP A 27 -8.08 -22.08 10.15
N GLU A 28 -8.91 -21.18 9.61
CA GLU A 28 -8.49 -20.21 8.61
C GLU A 28 -7.44 -19.23 9.16
N ILE A 29 -7.65 -18.68 10.36
CA ILE A 29 -6.68 -17.80 11.03
C ILE A 29 -5.36 -18.52 11.23
N ASN A 30 -5.37 -19.74 11.79
CA ASN A 30 -4.15 -20.52 12.02
C ASN A 30 -3.38 -20.79 10.71
N LYS A 31 -4.10 -21.11 9.62
CA LYS A 31 -3.51 -21.33 8.31
C LYS A 31 -2.91 -20.05 7.73
N LEU A 32 -3.63 -18.92 7.84
CA LEU A 32 -3.16 -17.63 7.32
C LEU A 32 -1.98 -17.09 8.12
N GLU A 33 -1.97 -17.25 9.45
CA GLU A 33 -0.87 -16.85 10.33
C GLU A 33 0.40 -17.64 10.00
N LYS A 34 0.29 -18.96 9.79
CA LYS A 34 1.43 -19.77 9.32
C LYS A 34 1.97 -19.28 7.98
N GLN A 35 1.08 -19.01 7.00
CA GLN A 35 1.51 -18.48 5.70
C GLN A 35 2.18 -17.10 5.79
N PHE A 36 1.70 -16.26 6.72
CA PHE A 36 2.28 -14.95 6.97
C PHE A 36 3.68 -15.06 7.59
N GLU A 37 3.88 -15.95 8.56
CA GLU A 37 5.19 -16.24 9.14
C GLU A 37 6.17 -16.80 8.08
N ASP A 38 5.72 -17.76 7.26
CA ASP A 38 6.52 -18.32 6.16
C ASP A 38 6.93 -17.23 5.16
N ALA A 39 5.99 -16.36 4.76
CA ALA A 39 6.25 -15.26 3.83
C ALA A 39 7.20 -14.20 4.42
N ASN A 40 7.04 -13.85 5.70
CA ASN A 40 7.95 -12.93 6.41
C ASN A 40 9.36 -13.51 6.53
N SER A 41 9.46 -14.78 6.90
CA SER A 41 10.75 -15.49 6.97
C SER A 41 11.43 -15.50 5.59
N LEU A 42 10.67 -15.80 4.53
CA LEU A 42 11.17 -15.75 3.15
C LEU A 42 11.63 -14.35 2.75
N PHE A 43 10.88 -13.30 3.08
CA PHE A 43 11.28 -11.92 2.82
C PHE A 43 12.58 -11.56 3.53
N HIS A 44 12.71 -11.84 4.83
CA HIS A 44 13.90 -11.49 5.60
C HIS A 44 15.14 -12.27 5.16
N THR A 45 15.00 -13.58 4.90
CA THR A 45 16.10 -14.40 4.37
C THR A 45 16.53 -13.92 2.99
N THR A 46 15.59 -13.69 2.08
CA THR A 46 15.85 -13.17 0.73
C THR A 46 16.49 -11.78 0.75
N PHE A 47 15.96 -10.86 1.57
CA PHE A 47 16.51 -9.52 1.75
C PHE A 47 17.95 -9.57 2.25
N THR A 48 18.24 -10.44 3.22
CA THR A 48 19.59 -10.64 3.76
C THR A 48 20.53 -11.16 2.67
N LEU A 49 20.10 -12.19 1.91
CA LEU A 49 20.86 -12.74 0.79
C LEU A 49 21.16 -11.66 -0.28
N TYR A 50 20.17 -10.87 -0.68
CA TYR A 50 20.32 -9.81 -1.69
C TYR A 50 21.21 -8.68 -1.19
N SER A 51 21.05 -8.30 0.07
CA SER A 51 21.94 -7.35 0.73
C SER A 51 23.39 -7.81 0.73
N HIS A 52 23.65 -9.09 1.01
CA HIS A 52 25.00 -9.65 0.94
C HIS A 52 25.54 -9.72 -0.49
N LYS A 53 24.73 -10.14 -1.48
CA LYS A 53 25.12 -10.17 -2.89
C LYS A 53 25.47 -8.77 -3.41
N LEU A 54 24.66 -7.76 -3.08
CA LEU A 54 24.92 -6.36 -3.42
C LEU A 54 26.16 -5.82 -2.71
N LYS A 55 26.36 -6.14 -1.42
CA LYS A 55 27.60 -5.77 -0.70
C LYS A 55 28.84 -6.40 -1.35
N ARG A 56 28.76 -7.65 -1.83
CA ARG A 56 29.87 -8.31 -2.55
C ARG A 56 30.16 -7.62 -3.88
N LEU A 57 29.15 -7.33 -4.68
CA LEU A 57 29.32 -6.59 -5.93
C LEU A 57 29.84 -5.18 -5.72
N ASN A 58 29.39 -4.48 -4.67
CA ASN A 58 29.88 -3.17 -4.27
C ASN A 58 31.33 -3.20 -3.72
N LYS A 59 31.85 -4.38 -3.34
CA LYS A 59 33.28 -4.56 -3.05
C LYS A 59 34.10 -4.83 -4.32
N GLN A 60 33.53 -5.56 -5.28
CA GLN A 60 34.18 -5.85 -6.57
C GLN A 60 34.23 -4.62 -7.48
N ILE A 61 33.19 -3.80 -7.43
CA ILE A 61 33.10 -2.52 -8.14
C ILE A 61 33.57 -1.46 -7.15
N SER A 62 34.70 -0.81 -7.40
CA SER A 62 35.24 0.21 -6.49
C SER A 62 34.17 1.27 -6.15
N LYS A 63 33.98 1.57 -4.86
CA LYS A 63 33.05 2.61 -4.36
C LYS A 63 33.23 3.95 -5.09
N SER A 64 34.48 4.28 -5.44
CA SER A 64 34.84 5.45 -6.25
C SER A 64 34.20 5.42 -7.65
N CYS A 65 34.15 4.26 -8.32
CA CYS A 65 33.53 4.14 -9.64
C CYS A 65 32.00 4.25 -9.57
N ILE A 66 31.37 3.72 -8.51
CA ILE A 66 29.92 3.82 -8.30
C ILE A 66 29.50 5.24 -7.95
N GLU A 67 30.21 5.90 -7.02
CA GLU A 67 29.93 7.29 -6.65
C GLU A 67 30.18 8.24 -7.82
N LYS A 68 31.21 7.99 -8.66
CA LYS A 68 31.44 8.77 -9.89
C LYS A 68 30.37 8.52 -10.96
N ALA A 69 29.86 7.30 -11.09
CA ALA A 69 28.83 6.97 -12.07
C ALA A 69 27.41 7.37 -11.63
N ARG A 70 27.14 7.49 -10.31
CA ARG A 70 25.79 7.78 -9.79
C ARG A 70 25.22 9.09 -10.36
N PRO A 71 25.94 10.24 -10.35
CA PRO A 71 25.43 11.48 -10.95
C PRO A 71 25.03 11.30 -12.41
N TYR A 72 25.84 10.59 -13.20
CA TYR A 72 25.55 10.30 -14.60
C TYR A 72 24.24 9.52 -14.76
N TYR A 73 24.04 8.43 -14.01
CA TYR A 73 22.84 7.61 -14.14
C TYR A 73 21.58 8.30 -13.63
N VAL A 74 21.69 9.08 -12.57
CA VAL A 74 20.58 9.92 -12.08
C VAL A 74 20.23 10.98 -13.12
N ALA A 75 21.23 11.68 -13.66
CA ALA A 75 21.03 12.67 -14.71
C ALA A 75 20.48 12.03 -16.00
N LYS A 76 20.90 10.81 -16.36
CA LYS A 76 20.41 10.07 -17.52
C LYS A 76 18.93 9.72 -17.40
N GLU A 77 18.50 9.24 -16.24
CA GLU A 77 17.08 8.96 -16.00
C GLU A 77 16.26 10.25 -16.02
N LEU A 78 16.78 11.33 -15.40
CA LEU A 78 16.13 12.64 -15.38
C LEU A 78 16.06 13.26 -16.79
N ALA A 79 17.11 13.13 -17.59
CA ALA A 79 17.17 13.56 -18.98
C ALA A 79 16.21 12.76 -19.87
N LYS A 80 16.05 11.46 -19.62
CA LYS A 80 15.05 10.63 -20.31
C LYS A 80 13.63 11.09 -20.00
N LEU A 81 13.33 11.40 -18.73
CA LEU A 81 12.04 11.96 -18.34
C LEU A 81 11.80 13.33 -19.00
N ALA A 82 12.78 14.22 -18.93
CA ALA A 82 12.72 15.53 -19.58
C ALA A 82 12.62 15.43 -21.11
N GLN A 83 13.28 14.45 -21.73
CA GLN A 83 13.16 14.17 -23.17
C GLN A 83 11.75 13.72 -23.54
N ILE A 84 11.15 12.82 -22.77
CA ILE A 84 9.77 12.37 -23.01
C ILE A 84 8.81 13.56 -22.88
N GLU A 85 9.00 14.42 -21.88
CA GLU A 85 8.18 15.61 -21.68
C GLU A 85 8.38 16.65 -22.79
N THR A 86 9.62 16.88 -23.20
CA THR A 86 9.97 17.76 -24.32
C THR A 86 9.43 17.20 -25.63
N GLN A 87 9.47 15.89 -25.88
CA GLN A 87 8.86 15.26 -27.05
C GLN A 87 7.35 15.45 -27.05
N LYS A 88 6.68 15.27 -25.91
CA LYS A 88 5.24 15.54 -25.77
C LYS A 88 4.93 17.02 -26.07
N ALA A 89 5.74 17.95 -25.55
CA ALA A 89 5.60 19.37 -25.82
C ALA A 89 5.88 19.71 -27.30
N ALA A 90 6.92 19.13 -27.89
CA ALA A 90 7.30 19.31 -29.29
C ALA A 90 6.25 18.77 -30.25
N VAL A 91 5.60 17.64 -29.94
CA VAL A 91 4.47 17.13 -30.73
C VAL A 91 3.28 18.08 -30.67
N LYS A 92 2.98 18.66 -29.50
CA LYS A 92 1.92 19.68 -29.36
C LYS A 92 2.27 20.95 -30.14
N PHE A 93 3.51 21.41 -30.03
CA PHE A 93 4.01 22.56 -30.77
C PHE A 93 3.98 22.29 -32.28
N GLN A 94 4.45 21.15 -32.76
CA GLN A 94 4.41 20.76 -34.17
C GLN A 94 2.98 20.78 -34.69
N ARG A 95 2.00 20.26 -33.95
CA ARG A 95 0.58 20.35 -34.35
C ARG A 95 0.12 21.80 -34.48
N SER A 96 0.45 22.64 -33.50
CA SER A 96 0.12 24.07 -33.52
C SER A 96 0.84 24.83 -34.64
N VAL A 97 2.10 24.47 -34.92
CA VAL A 97 2.91 25.04 -35.99
C VAL A 97 2.36 24.60 -37.33
N THR A 98 2.00 23.34 -37.55
CA THR A 98 1.38 22.90 -38.81
C THR A 98 0.05 23.61 -39.09
N ALA A 99 -0.73 23.91 -38.04
CA ALA A 99 -1.97 24.69 -38.17
C ALA A 99 -1.68 26.19 -38.43
N HIS A 100 -0.62 26.75 -37.84
CA HIS A 100 -0.19 28.10 -38.13
C HIS A 100 0.47 28.21 -39.51
N GLU A 101 1.24 27.21 -39.94
CA GLU A 101 1.88 27.11 -41.24
C GLU A 101 0.83 26.96 -42.33
N SER A 102 -0.23 26.17 -42.14
CA SER A 102 -1.34 26.14 -43.10
C SER A 102 -2.06 27.49 -43.20
N ALA A 103 -2.26 28.17 -42.07
CA ALA A 103 -2.82 29.53 -42.05
C ALA A 103 -1.87 30.55 -42.70
N LYS A 104 -0.57 30.41 -42.46
CA LYS A 104 0.48 31.26 -43.01
C LYS A 104 0.68 30.95 -44.49
N GLU A 105 0.56 29.72 -44.96
CA GLU A 105 0.57 29.34 -46.37
C GLU A 105 -0.65 29.92 -47.08
N ALA A 106 -1.83 29.92 -46.44
CA ALA A 106 -3.01 30.63 -46.96
C ALA A 106 -2.75 32.14 -47.08
N TYR A 107 -2.12 32.76 -46.08
CA TYR A 107 -1.72 34.17 -46.08
C TYR A 107 -0.59 34.47 -47.08
N THR A 108 0.41 33.62 -47.19
CA THR A 108 1.56 33.78 -48.09
C THR A 108 1.16 33.48 -49.54
N THR A 109 0.16 32.60 -49.76
CA THR A 109 -0.53 32.47 -51.05
C THR A 109 -1.24 33.77 -51.42
N ALA A 110 -1.73 34.52 -50.43
CA ALA A 110 -2.27 35.86 -50.62
C ALA A 110 -1.18 36.95 -50.81
N GLU A 111 -0.02 36.83 -50.17
CA GLU A 111 1.08 37.81 -50.27
C GLU A 111 2.04 37.59 -51.45
N LYS A 112 2.30 36.35 -51.88
CA LYS A 112 3.05 36.03 -53.11
C LYS A 112 2.28 36.42 -54.37
N ARG A 113 0.96 36.59 -54.24
CA ARG A 113 0.13 37.32 -55.19
C ARG A 113 0.46 38.82 -55.24
N PHE A 114 1.09 39.34 -54.20
CA PHE A 114 1.30 40.76 -54.03
C PHE A 114 2.68 41.21 -54.49
N LEU A 115 3.80 40.72 -53.97
CA LEU A 115 5.10 41.20 -54.45
C LEU A 115 6.26 40.26 -54.26
N ASN A 116 7.10 40.35 -55.29
CA ASN A 116 8.26 39.57 -55.63
C ASN A 116 9.50 40.46 -55.45
N LYS A 117 10.68 39.85 -55.32
CA LYS A 117 12.05 40.44 -55.34
C LYS A 117 12.48 41.12 -54.04
N GLN A 118 13.74 41.12 -53.63
CA GLN A 118 15.01 40.44 -53.94
C GLN A 118 15.93 40.89 -52.78
N ARG A 119 16.73 40.00 -52.18
CA ARG A 119 18.20 39.92 -52.31
C ARG A 119 18.97 41.20 -52.01
N GLU A 120 20.16 41.19 -51.44
CA GLU A 120 21.04 40.23 -50.75
C GLU A 120 22.28 41.11 -50.50
N PHE A 121 22.79 41.15 -49.27
CA PHE A 121 23.92 42.01 -48.93
C PHE A 121 25.22 41.29 -49.29
N GLU A 122 26.10 41.95 -50.04
CA GLU A 122 27.33 41.36 -50.57
C GLU A 122 28.29 40.90 -49.47
N PHE A 123 28.86 39.72 -49.70
CA PHE A 123 29.44 38.85 -48.71
C PHE A 123 30.98 38.88 -48.80
N ASN A 124 31.67 39.07 -47.67
CA ASN A 124 33.14 39.19 -47.61
C ASN A 124 33.82 37.79 -47.55
N PRO A 125 34.53 37.34 -48.61
CA PRO A 125 35.01 35.96 -48.72
C PRO A 125 36.18 35.59 -47.80
N ALA A 126 37.08 36.53 -47.48
CA ALA A 126 38.28 36.23 -46.68
C ALA A 126 37.96 36.07 -45.18
N LEU A 127 37.02 36.87 -44.68
CA LEU A 127 36.49 36.71 -43.32
C LEU A 127 35.68 35.42 -43.20
N GLN A 128 34.93 35.05 -44.25
CA GLN A 128 34.27 33.75 -44.30
C GLN A 128 35.26 32.60 -44.29
N GLU A 129 36.34 32.66 -45.05
CA GLU A 129 37.31 31.56 -45.10
C GLU A 129 38.02 31.36 -43.76
N MET A 130 38.37 32.46 -43.08
CA MET A 130 38.90 32.42 -41.72
C MET A 130 37.89 31.88 -40.71
N LEU A 131 36.64 32.35 -40.77
CA LEU A 131 35.55 31.83 -39.93
C LEU A 131 35.32 30.35 -40.21
N ASN A 132 35.30 29.93 -41.47
CA ASN A 132 35.15 28.53 -41.86
C ASN A 132 36.27 27.67 -41.28
N ARG A 133 37.53 28.13 -41.33
CA ARG A 133 38.66 27.39 -40.75
C ARG A 133 38.55 27.26 -39.23
N ILE A 134 38.24 28.35 -38.52
CA ILE A 134 38.05 28.32 -37.06
C ILE A 134 36.87 27.42 -36.69
N ILE A 135 35.76 27.52 -37.43
CA ILE A 135 34.57 26.68 -37.24
C ILE A 135 34.91 25.21 -37.45
N ILE A 136 35.69 24.87 -38.49
CA ILE A 136 36.12 23.49 -38.75
C ILE A 136 37.00 22.96 -37.61
N GLU A 137 37.99 23.72 -37.17
CA GLU A 137 38.93 23.30 -36.11
C GLU A 137 38.23 23.16 -34.74
N VAL A 138 37.36 24.10 -34.40
CA VAL A 138 36.50 24.00 -33.21
C VAL A 138 35.58 22.78 -33.32
N SER A 139 34.96 22.56 -34.48
CA SER A 139 34.09 21.39 -34.70
C SER A 139 34.85 20.05 -34.64
N GLU A 140 36.11 20.01 -35.05
CA GLU A 140 36.95 18.80 -34.97
C GLU A 140 37.39 18.49 -33.55
N THR A 141 37.80 19.51 -32.80
CA THR A 141 38.21 19.36 -31.40
C THR A 141 37.02 18.99 -30.52
N GLU A 142 35.86 19.58 -30.74
CA GLU A 142 34.60 19.19 -30.09
C GLU A 142 34.19 17.76 -30.43
N ARG A 143 34.29 17.33 -31.70
CA ARG A 143 34.02 15.94 -32.10
C ARG A 143 34.93 14.94 -31.38
N LYS A 144 36.23 15.25 -31.27
CA LYS A 144 37.20 14.39 -30.56
C LYS A 144 36.88 14.29 -29.07
N LYS A 145 36.64 15.43 -28.42
CA LYS A 145 36.22 15.48 -27.00
C LYS A 145 34.95 14.67 -26.77
N ALA A 146 33.93 14.89 -27.59
CA ALA A 146 32.65 14.17 -27.50
C ALA A 146 32.82 12.66 -27.69
N SER A 147 33.70 12.23 -28.59
CA SER A 147 34.00 10.79 -28.80
C SER A 147 34.66 10.16 -27.58
N CYS A 148 35.68 10.82 -27.00
CA CYS A 148 36.37 10.32 -25.80
C CYS A 148 35.44 10.28 -24.58
N GLU A 149 34.61 11.31 -24.41
CA GLU A 149 33.59 11.38 -23.36
C GLU A 149 32.58 10.24 -23.51
N LYS A 150 32.04 10.03 -24.72
CA LYS A 150 31.12 8.93 -25.02
C LYS A 150 31.73 7.56 -24.77
N GLU A 151 33.02 7.36 -25.10
CA GLU A 151 33.70 6.09 -24.84
C GLU A 151 33.96 5.86 -23.35
N HIS A 152 34.36 6.91 -22.62
CA HIS A 152 34.49 6.87 -21.17
C HIS A 152 33.16 6.57 -20.49
N GLU A 153 32.08 7.24 -20.90
CA GLU A 153 30.71 6.96 -20.42
C GLU A 153 30.29 5.52 -20.71
N ARG A 154 30.54 5.02 -21.92
CA ARG A 154 30.22 3.63 -22.29
C ARG A 154 30.95 2.64 -21.39
N LYS A 155 32.26 2.82 -21.18
CA LYS A 155 33.06 1.92 -20.34
C LYS A 155 32.67 2.01 -18.86
N ALA A 156 32.44 3.21 -18.35
CA ALA A 156 31.92 3.41 -17.00
C ALA A 156 30.54 2.77 -16.83
N ALA A 157 29.70 2.87 -17.87
CA ALA A 157 28.39 2.25 -17.91
C ALA A 157 28.49 0.73 -17.88
N GLU A 158 29.26 0.10 -18.76
CA GLU A 158 29.50 -1.35 -18.79
C GLU A 158 29.98 -1.87 -17.43
N PHE A 159 30.77 -1.08 -16.70
CA PHE A 159 31.27 -1.46 -15.39
C PHE A 159 30.20 -1.44 -14.28
N VAL A 160 29.25 -0.49 -14.31
CA VAL A 160 28.25 -0.33 -13.24
C VAL A 160 26.86 -0.88 -13.58
N LEU A 161 26.55 -1.09 -14.87
CA LEU A 161 25.26 -1.62 -15.34
C LEU A 161 24.88 -2.95 -14.69
N PRO A 162 25.77 -3.95 -14.55
CA PRO A 162 25.42 -5.21 -13.90
C PRO A 162 24.95 -5.04 -12.46
N TYR A 163 25.54 -4.08 -11.73
CA TYR A 163 25.13 -3.75 -10.36
C TYR A 163 23.74 -3.11 -10.32
N PHE A 164 23.49 -2.08 -11.14
CA PHE A 164 22.21 -1.39 -11.14
C PHE A 164 21.07 -2.26 -11.68
N ALA A 165 21.33 -3.07 -12.71
CA ALA A 165 20.36 -4.01 -13.25
C ALA A 165 19.95 -5.06 -12.20
N LEU A 166 20.94 -5.69 -11.55
CA LEU A 166 20.69 -6.71 -10.53
C LEU A 166 20.04 -6.13 -9.26
N LYS A 167 20.42 -4.90 -8.87
CA LYS A 167 19.72 -4.18 -7.80
C LYS A 167 18.25 -3.97 -8.17
N GLY A 168 17.96 -3.61 -9.42
CA GLY A 168 16.59 -3.47 -9.92
C GLY A 168 15.78 -4.76 -9.82
N THR A 169 16.34 -5.90 -10.22
CA THR A 169 15.64 -7.19 -10.13
C THR A 169 15.36 -7.59 -8.68
N TYR A 170 16.36 -7.43 -7.78
CA TYR A 170 16.18 -7.72 -6.36
C TYR A 170 15.12 -6.86 -5.70
N LEU A 171 15.07 -5.56 -6.01
CA LEU A 171 14.04 -4.67 -5.48
C LEU A 171 12.65 -5.09 -5.96
N LYS A 172 12.51 -5.49 -7.24
CA LYS A 172 11.23 -5.95 -7.79
C LYS A 172 10.74 -7.23 -7.09
N GLU A 173 11.62 -8.19 -6.87
CA GLU A 173 11.26 -9.44 -6.19
C GLU A 173 10.88 -9.22 -4.72
N LEU A 174 11.63 -8.36 -4.01
CA LEU A 174 11.31 -7.99 -2.62
C LEU A 174 9.98 -7.25 -2.52
N GLU A 175 9.64 -6.41 -3.51
CA GLU A 175 8.36 -5.71 -3.55
C GLU A 175 7.19 -6.69 -3.69
N VAL A 176 7.32 -7.74 -4.51
CA VAL A 176 6.29 -8.78 -4.63
C VAL A 176 6.08 -9.52 -3.32
N LEU A 177 7.16 -9.86 -2.61
CA LEU A 177 7.08 -10.52 -1.30
C LEU A 177 6.42 -9.59 -0.26
N LYS A 178 6.74 -8.30 -0.28
CA LYS A 178 6.15 -7.30 0.61
C LYS A 178 4.65 -7.15 0.37
N GLN A 179 4.21 -7.09 -0.89
CA GLN A 179 2.79 -7.06 -1.26
C GLN A 179 2.06 -8.33 -0.81
N ARG A 180 2.71 -9.50 -0.90
CA ARG A 180 2.13 -10.75 -0.41
C ARG A 180 1.92 -10.74 1.11
N ILE A 181 2.89 -10.23 1.88
CA ILE A 181 2.79 -10.08 3.33
C ILE A 181 1.64 -9.13 3.70
N GLU A 182 1.55 -8.00 3.02
CA GLU A 182 0.46 -7.02 3.22
C GLU A 182 -0.92 -7.63 2.95
N GLN A 183 -1.06 -8.37 1.83
CA GLN A 183 -2.30 -9.05 1.51
C GLN A 183 -2.68 -10.10 2.57
N LEU A 184 -1.70 -10.89 3.04
CA LEU A 184 -1.93 -11.88 4.09
C LEU A 184 -2.38 -11.21 5.40
N GLN A 185 -1.77 -10.08 5.76
CA GLN A 185 -2.17 -9.31 6.94
C GLN A 185 -3.62 -8.81 6.83
N ILE A 186 -4.03 -8.31 5.67
CA ILE A 186 -5.41 -7.89 5.42
C ILE A 186 -6.36 -9.08 5.61
N THR A 187 -6.07 -10.23 5.00
CA THR A 187 -6.93 -11.42 5.11
C THR A 187 -7.00 -11.99 6.53
N ILE A 188 -5.90 -11.95 7.30
CA ILE A 188 -5.91 -12.34 8.72
C ILE A 188 -6.84 -11.43 9.50
N ASN A 189 -6.76 -10.11 9.27
CA ASN A 189 -7.61 -9.15 9.95
C ASN A 189 -9.09 -9.28 9.58
N GLU A 190 -9.39 -9.73 8.36
CA GLU A 190 -10.76 -10.07 7.93
C GLU A 190 -11.27 -11.34 8.61
N ALA A 191 -10.48 -12.41 8.61
CA ALA A 191 -10.84 -13.67 9.29
C ALA A 191 -11.05 -13.45 10.81
N LYS A 192 -10.19 -12.65 11.46
CA LYS A 192 -10.35 -12.25 12.87
C LYS A 192 -11.62 -11.43 13.11
N ARG A 193 -12.01 -10.58 12.16
CA ARG A 193 -13.28 -9.84 12.23
C ARG A 193 -14.48 -10.80 12.14
N ASN A 194 -14.47 -11.74 11.22
CA ASN A 194 -15.54 -12.75 11.07
C ASN A 194 -15.65 -13.66 12.31
N TYR A 195 -14.52 -14.02 12.91
CA TYR A 195 -14.47 -14.75 14.17
C TYR A 195 -15.11 -13.95 15.31
N ALA A 196 -14.76 -12.67 15.45
CA ALA A 196 -15.34 -11.78 16.46
C ALA A 196 -16.84 -11.54 16.25
N GLU A 197 -17.29 -11.46 14.99
CA GLU A 197 -18.71 -11.36 14.65
C GLU A 197 -19.49 -12.61 15.06
N SER A 198 -18.95 -13.80 14.77
CA SER A 198 -19.58 -15.07 15.15
C SER A 198 -19.66 -15.23 16.68
N LEU A 199 -18.64 -14.78 17.42
CA LEU A 199 -18.68 -14.72 18.89
C LEU A 199 -19.80 -13.80 19.39
N ARG A 200 -19.93 -12.61 18.80
CA ARG A 200 -20.98 -11.65 19.16
C ARG A 200 -22.38 -12.20 18.87
N ASN A 201 -22.54 -12.94 17.77
CA ASN A 201 -23.81 -13.60 17.44
C ASN A 201 -24.18 -14.64 18.49
N LEU A 202 -23.20 -15.42 18.97
CA LEU A 202 -23.42 -16.37 20.07
C LEU A 202 -23.80 -15.68 21.39
N GLU A 203 -23.18 -14.55 21.71
CA GLU A 203 -23.56 -13.73 22.87
C GLU A 203 -25.03 -13.29 22.77
N ILE A 204 -25.45 -12.77 21.61
CA ILE A 204 -26.84 -12.35 21.36
C ILE A 204 -27.82 -13.53 21.50
N ILE A 205 -27.51 -14.67 20.88
CA ILE A 205 -28.36 -15.87 20.97
C ILE A 205 -28.45 -16.34 22.43
N SER A 206 -27.35 -16.30 23.18
CA SER A 206 -27.33 -16.65 24.59
C SER A 206 -28.21 -15.71 25.42
N GLU A 207 -28.11 -14.39 25.20
CA GLU A 207 -28.95 -13.38 25.86
C GLU A 207 -30.44 -13.56 25.53
N GLU A 208 -30.79 -13.89 24.28
CA GLU A 208 -32.16 -14.19 23.85
C GLU A 208 -32.74 -15.40 24.59
N ILE A 209 -31.98 -16.50 24.65
CA ILE A 209 -32.39 -17.74 25.34
C ILE A 209 -32.55 -17.48 26.84
N HIS A 210 -31.60 -16.78 27.47
CA HIS A 210 -31.68 -16.41 28.87
C HIS A 210 -32.89 -15.53 29.17
N SER A 211 -33.16 -14.54 28.33
CA SER A 211 -34.32 -13.66 28.47
C SER A 211 -35.64 -14.41 28.32
N CYS A 212 -35.74 -15.33 27.35
CA CYS A 212 -36.92 -16.19 27.20
C CYS A 212 -37.15 -17.10 28.41
N ARG A 213 -36.08 -17.67 28.98
CA ARG A 213 -36.16 -18.50 30.20
C ARG A 213 -36.61 -17.68 31.42
N LEU A 214 -36.13 -16.45 31.57
CA LEU A 214 -36.56 -15.52 32.62
C LEU A 214 -38.05 -15.14 32.52
N VAL A 215 -38.60 -15.04 31.31
CA VAL A 215 -40.03 -14.76 31.08
C VAL A 215 -40.90 -16.00 31.30
N ARG A 216 -40.43 -17.19 30.86
CA ARG A 216 -41.16 -18.46 30.98
C ARG A 216 -41.16 -19.01 32.41
N HIS A 217 -40.08 -18.80 33.14
CA HIS A 217 -39.97 -19.10 34.56
C HIS A 217 -39.50 -17.83 35.28
N PRO A 218 -40.43 -16.90 35.58
CA PRO A 218 -40.13 -15.79 36.47
C PRO A 218 -39.52 -16.38 37.73
N ARG A 219 -38.34 -15.88 38.14
CA ARG A 219 -37.71 -16.33 39.38
C ARG A 219 -38.75 -16.20 40.48
N GLU A 220 -39.14 -17.32 41.09
CA GLU A 220 -39.88 -17.27 42.34
C GLU A 220 -39.07 -16.40 43.32
N PRO A 221 -39.73 -15.60 44.18
CA PRO A 221 -39.04 -14.86 45.24
C PRO A 221 -38.05 -15.80 45.92
N GLY A 222 -36.76 -15.51 45.79
CA GLY A 222 -35.73 -16.43 46.24
C GLY A 222 -35.89 -16.72 47.73
N VAL A 223 -35.91 -18.01 48.08
CA VAL A 223 -35.82 -18.52 49.46
C VAL A 223 -34.57 -17.88 50.09
N GLY A 224 -34.79 -16.85 50.90
CA GLY A 224 -33.74 -15.91 51.31
C GLY A 224 -34.21 -14.46 51.50
N ALA A 225 -35.39 -14.10 50.99
CA ALA A 225 -36.06 -12.82 51.29
C ALA A 225 -36.84 -12.83 52.63
N GLU A 226 -36.92 -13.97 53.33
CA GLU A 226 -37.56 -14.06 54.66
C GLU A 226 -36.78 -13.43 55.82
N LYS A 227 -35.60 -12.81 55.57
CA LYS A 227 -34.82 -12.16 56.65
C LYS A 227 -35.37 -10.82 57.13
N GLU A 228 -36.27 -10.16 56.39
CA GLU A 228 -36.92 -8.92 56.86
C GLU A 228 -38.28 -9.19 57.52
N THR A 229 -39.01 -10.22 57.11
CA THR A 229 -40.36 -10.52 57.65
C THR A 229 -40.30 -11.04 59.09
N LEU A 230 -39.34 -11.90 59.43
CA LEU A 230 -39.15 -12.40 60.80
C LEU A 230 -38.76 -11.31 61.80
N SER A 231 -38.01 -10.28 61.36
CA SER A 231 -37.64 -9.17 62.24
C SER A 231 -38.81 -8.21 62.47
N GLN A 232 -39.70 -8.06 61.50
CA GLN A 232 -40.88 -7.22 61.60
C GLN A 232 -41.96 -7.87 62.49
N GLU A 233 -42.21 -9.17 62.33
CA GLU A 233 -43.14 -9.93 63.18
C GLU A 233 -42.66 -10.02 64.64
N MET A 234 -41.34 -10.15 64.87
CA MET A 234 -40.78 -10.09 66.22
C MET A 234 -40.90 -8.69 66.85
N MET A 235 -40.71 -7.61 66.08
CA MET A 235 -40.91 -6.24 66.58
C MET A 235 -42.37 -5.96 66.91
N ASP A 236 -43.32 -6.38 66.07
CA ASP A 236 -44.76 -6.20 66.32
C ASP A 236 -45.24 -7.01 67.54
N HIS A 237 -44.66 -8.19 67.79
CA HIS A 237 -44.94 -9.00 68.98
C HIS A 237 -44.39 -8.35 70.27
N VAL A 238 -43.19 -7.77 70.22
CA VAL A 238 -42.59 -7.04 71.35
C VAL A 238 -43.38 -5.76 71.65
N ASP A 239 -43.80 -5.01 70.62
CA ASP A 239 -44.62 -3.81 70.80
C ASP A 239 -46.01 -4.14 71.39
N GLY A 240 -46.59 -5.28 71.01
CA GLY A 240 -47.82 -5.81 71.62
C GLY A 240 -47.66 -6.15 73.11
N LEU A 241 -46.53 -6.76 73.50
CA LEU A 241 -46.22 -7.05 74.90
C LEU A 241 -45.95 -5.79 75.73
N VAL A 242 -45.25 -4.80 75.17
CA VAL A 242 -44.97 -3.51 75.85
C VAL A 242 -46.24 -2.70 76.07
N LYS A 243 -47.22 -2.75 75.16
CA LYS A 243 -48.54 -2.11 75.36
C LYS A 243 -49.36 -2.77 76.46
N ASN A 244 -49.29 -4.10 76.61
CA ASN A 244 -49.98 -4.82 77.68
C ASN A 244 -49.38 -4.57 79.07
N PHE A 245 -48.08 -4.27 79.17
CA PHE A 245 -47.44 -3.93 80.45
C PHE A 245 -47.70 -2.49 80.94
N LYS A 246 -48.23 -1.60 80.09
CA LYS A 246 -48.57 -0.21 80.46
C LYS A 246 -50.03 0.00 80.88
N LEU A 247 -50.81 -1.07 81.00
CA LEU A 247 -52.24 -1.04 81.31
C LEU A 247 -52.63 -1.81 82.60
N GLN A 248 -51.66 -2.06 83.49
CA GLN A 248 -51.91 -2.48 84.88
C GLN A 248 -51.31 -1.49 85.87
#